data_AF-A0A354W700-F1
#
_entry.id   AF-A0A354W700-F1
#
_cell.length_a   1.000
_cell.length_b   1.000
_cell.length_c   1.000
_cell.angle_alpha   90.00
_cell.angle_beta   90.00
_cell.angle_gamma   90.00
#
_symmetry.space_group_name_H-M   'P 1'
#
loop_
_entity.id
_entity.type
_entity.pdbx_description
1 polymer ?
#
loop_
_entity_poly.entity_id
_entity_poly.type
_entity_poly.pdbx_seq_one_letter_code
_entity_poly.pdbx_strand_id
1 'polypeptide(L)' 'MTELSTASSTQTALYTINNPESVIEVFLDAEAGAVREVKCLNHNRCKEYTYSVAEYLDRYSHHPAGQAVKAAL' A
#
# COMPACT_ATOMS: atom_id res chain seq x y z
N MET A 1 -27.27 -15.39 -3.69
CA MET A 1 -26.22 -14.76 -4.53
C MET A 1 -25.18 -14.27 -3.54
N THR A 2 -23.97 -14.84 -3.57
CA THR A 2 -23.00 -14.79 -2.48
C THR A 2 -22.59 -13.36 -2.17
N GLU A 3 -22.85 -12.91 -0.95
CA GLU A 3 -22.35 -11.65 -0.41
C GLU A 3 -20.82 -11.77 -0.31
N LEU A 4 -20.11 -11.08 -1.20
CA LEU A 4 -18.67 -10.97 -1.11
C LEU A 4 -18.37 -10.05 0.07
N SER A 5 -18.12 -10.64 1.24
CA SER A 5 -17.55 -9.96 2.38
C SER A 5 -16.13 -9.53 2.03
N THR A 6 -15.97 -8.50 1.21
CA THR A 6 -14.75 -7.69 1.26
C THR A 6 -14.82 -6.99 2.60
N ALA A 7 -14.16 -7.58 3.58
CA ALA A 7 -13.81 -6.90 4.81
C ALA A 7 -13.08 -5.62 4.41
N SER A 8 -13.84 -4.54 4.29
CA SER A 8 -13.32 -3.17 4.25
C SER A 8 -12.69 -2.93 5.60
N SER A 9 -11.51 -3.52 5.80
CA SER A 9 -10.58 -3.01 6.77
C SER A 9 -10.35 -1.59 6.29
N THR A 10 -10.90 -0.63 7.02
CA THR A 10 -10.59 0.79 6.91
C THR A 10 -9.12 0.99 7.33
N GLN A 11 -8.21 0.29 6.66
CA GLN A 11 -6.80 0.59 6.71
C GLN A 11 -6.66 1.88 5.93
N THR A 12 -6.50 2.98 6.66
CA THR A 12 -6.12 4.25 6.05
C THR A 12 -4.76 4.05 5.40
N ALA A 13 -4.62 4.48 4.15
CA ALA A 13 -3.33 4.47 3.48
C ALA A 13 -2.34 5.29 4.31
N LEU A 14 -1.20 4.68 4.64
CA LEU A 14 -0.11 5.35 5.33
C LEU A 14 0.47 6.46 4.45
N TYR A 15 0.48 6.21 3.14
CA TYR A 15 0.93 7.17 2.15
C TYR A 15 0.19 6.96 0.83
N THR A 16 -0.15 8.07 0.16
CA THR A 16 -0.80 8.05 -1.16
C THR A 16 0.04 8.86 -2.14
N ILE A 17 0.46 8.21 -3.23
CA ILE A 17 1.17 8.81 -4.35
C ILE A 17 0.16 9.04 -5.47
N ASN A 18 -0.09 10.31 -5.79
CA ASN A 18 -0.98 10.70 -6.87
C ASN A 18 -0.16 10.98 -8.14
N ASN A 19 -0.22 10.08 -9.11
CA ASN A 19 0.34 10.30 -10.44
C ASN A 19 -0.78 10.66 -11.43
N PRO A 20 -0.47 11.30 -12.58
CA PRO A 20 -1.49 11.73 -13.55
C PRO A 20 -2.40 10.61 -14.06
N GLU A 21 -1.90 9.37 -14.13
CA GLU A 21 -2.61 8.21 -14.67
C GLU A 21 -2.73 7.04 -13.69
N SER A 22 -2.27 7.23 -12.44
CA SER A 22 -2.35 6.19 -11.42
C SER A 22 -2.32 6.75 -10.02
N VAL A 23 -3.03 6.09 -9.11
CA VAL A 23 -2.92 6.34 -7.67
C VAL A 23 -2.27 5.12 -7.05
N ILE A 24 -1.25 5.35 -6.23
CA ILE A 24 -0.57 4.29 -5.48
C ILE A 24 -0.82 4.56 -4.00
N GLU A 25 -1.43 3.60 -3.32
CA GLU A 25 -1.69 3.65 -1.89
C GLU A 25 -0.81 2.62 -1.19
N VAL A 26 -0.15 3.05 -0.12
CA VAL A 26 0.76 2.21 0.65
C VAL A 26 0.14 2.02 2.04
N PHE A 27 -0.02 0.76 2.43
CA PHE A 27 -0.56 0.35 3.72
C PHE A 27 0.52 -0.42 4.48
N LEU A 28 0.67 -0.11 5.76
CA LEU A 28 1.56 -0.83 6.66
C LEU A 28 0.71 -1.73 7.55
N ASP A 29 1.00 -3.03 7.50
CA ASP A 29 0.49 -4.01 8.44
C ASP A 29 1.57 -4.30 9.49
N ALA A 30 1.49 -3.58 10.62
CA ALA A 30 2.47 -3.69 11.70
C ALA A 30 2.37 -5.03 12.44
N GLU A 31 1.19 -5.67 12.47
CA GLU A 31 0.99 -6.97 13.11
C GLU A 31 1.60 -8.10 12.27
N ALA A 32 1.42 -8.04 10.95
CA ALA A 32 1.99 -9.01 10.01
C ALA A 32 3.43 -8.68 9.58
N GLY A 33 3.94 -7.48 9.87
CA GLY A 33 5.26 -7.02 9.42
C GLY A 33 5.36 -6.87 7.91
N ALA A 34 4.25 -6.51 7.25
CA ALA A 34 4.13 -6.45 5.79
C ALA A 34 3.69 -5.06 5.32
N VAL A 35 4.12 -4.69 4.11
CA VAL A 35 3.68 -3.48 3.41
C VAL A 35 2.87 -3.91 2.19
N ARG A 36 1.65 -3.40 2.09
CA ARG A 36 0.77 -3.59 0.93
C ARG A 36 0.77 -2.33 0.09
N GLU A 37 1.12 -2.47 -1.18
CA GLU A 37 1.08 -1.39 -2.17
C GLU A 37 -0.04 -1.68 -3.17
N VAL A 38 -1.05 -0.81 -3.21
CA VAL A 38 -2.17 -0.88 -4.13
C VAL A 38 -1.98 0.19 -5.19
N LYS A 39 -1.68 -0.23 -6.42
CA LYS A 39 -1.56 0.65 -7.58
C LYS A 39 -2.82 0.55 -8.43
N CYS A 40 -3.65 1.58 -8.38
CA CYS A 40 -4.81 1.74 -9.23
C CYS A 40 -4.47 2.58 -10.46
N LEU A 41 -4.68 1.98 -11.63
CA LEU A 41 -4.54 2.62 -12.94
C LEU A 41 -5.90 3.08 -13.46
N ASN A 42 -5.87 3.88 -14.53
CA ASN A 42 -7.04 4.17 -15.34
C ASN A 42 -7.79 2.89 -15.79
N HIS A 43 -9.08 3.04 -16.08
CA HIS A 43 -10.00 1.95 -16.46
C HIS A 43 -10.26 0.91 -15.36
N ASN A 44 -10.28 1.33 -14.09
CA ASN A 44 -10.56 0.49 -12.93
C ASN A 44 -9.61 -0.72 -12.80
N ARG A 45 -8.37 -0.59 -13.28
CA ARG A 45 -7.37 -1.66 -13.16
C ARG A 45 -6.49 -1.42 -11.96
N CYS A 46 -6.77 -2.09 -10.86
CA CYS A 46 -5.90 -2.05 -9.67
C CYS A 46 -5.04 -3.30 -9.58
N LYS A 47 -3.79 -3.12 -9.13
CA LYS A 47 -2.87 -4.20 -8.84
C LYS A 47 -2.32 -4.02 -7.44
N GLU A 48 -2.39 -5.08 -6.65
CA GLU A 48 -1.86 -5.12 -5.30
C GLU A 48 -0.53 -5.88 -5.28
N TYR A 49 0.41 -5.37 -4.51
CA TYR A 49 1.68 -6.00 -4.22
C TYR A 49 1.88 -6.05 -2.70
N THR A 50 2.40 -7.16 -2.21
CA THR A 50 2.71 -7.33 -0.79
C THR A 50 4.19 -7.61 -0.64
N TYR A 51 4.84 -6.83 0.22
CA TYR A 51 6.26 -6.93 0.52
C TYR A 51 6.43 -7.10 2.03
N SER A 52 7.55 -7.68 2.45
CA SER A 52 7.97 -7.52 3.85
C SER A 52 8.38 -6.07 4.09
N VAL A 53 8.23 -5.58 5.32
CA VAL A 53 8.69 -4.23 5.70
C VAL A 53 10.17 -4.04 5.36
N ALA A 54 11.01 -5.05 5.65
CA ALA A 54 12.45 -4.98 5.36
C ALA A 54 12.73 -4.83 3.85
N GLU A 55 12.08 -5.62 3.00
CA GLU A 55 12.22 -5.53 1.54
C GLU A 55 11.70 -4.18 1.00
N TYR A 56 10.58 -3.70 1.54
CA TYR A 56 10.02 -2.43 1.12
C TYR A 56 10.95 -1.26 1.46
N LEU A 57 11.49 -1.23 2.69
CA LEU A 57 12.42 -0.20 3.11
C LEU A 57 13.76 -0.27 2.38
N ASP A 58 14.27 -1.47 2.07
CA ASP A 58 15.48 -1.61 1.25
C ASP A 58 15.31 -0.93 -0.12
N ARG A 59 14.18 -1.19 -0.78
CA ARG A 59 13.88 -0.62 -2.11
C ARG A 59 13.46 0.84 -2.09
N TYR A 60 12.67 1.26 -1.10
CA TYR A 60 11.99 2.55 -1.10
C TYR A 60 12.40 3.49 0.05
N SER A 61 13.48 3.19 0.78
CA SER A 61 14.01 4.07 1.86
C SER A 61 14.27 5.51 1.42
N HIS A 62 14.61 5.72 0.15
CA HIS A 62 14.84 7.04 -0.44
C HIS A 62 13.55 7.75 -0.86
N HIS A 63 12.43 7.02 -0.99
CA HIS A 63 11.15 7.57 -1.39
C HIS A 63 10.35 8.03 -0.16
N PRO A 64 9.57 9.13 -0.24
CA PRO A 64 8.72 9.59 0.86
C PRO A 64 7.80 8.52 1.44
N ALA A 65 7.32 7.60 0.60
CA ALA A 65 6.52 6.46 1.04
C ALA A 65 7.29 5.51 1.98
N GLY A 66 8.54 5.17 1.67
CA GLY A 66 9.37 4.34 2.55
C GLY A 66 9.76 5.08 3.83
N GLN A 67 9.95 6.40 3.78
CA GLN A 67 10.15 7.22 4.98
C GLN A 67 8.91 7.22 5.87
N ALA A 68 7.71 7.30 5.29
CA ALA A 68 6.46 7.20 6.03
C ALA A 68 6.31 5.83 6.71
N VAL A 69 6.60 4.73 5.99
CA VAL A 69 6.63 3.37 6.57
C VAL A 69 7.62 3.32 7.72
N LYS A 70 8.84 3.83 7.54
CA LYS A 70 9.87 3.84 8.60
C LYS A 70 9.47 4.67 9.82
N ALA A 71 8.72 5.75 9.64
CA ALA A 71 8.24 6.61 10.72
C ALA A 71 7.04 5.99 11.49
N ALA A 72 6.36 5.01 10.89
CA ALA A 72 5.20 4.35 11.46
C ALA A 72 5.51 2.97 12.10
N LEU A 73 6.76 2.51 11.99
CA LEU A 73 7.31 1.37 12.74
C LEU A 73 7.76 1.79 14.14
#